data_AF-A0A7G2SA56-F1
#
_entry.id   AF-A0A7G2SA56-F1
#
_cell.length_a   1.000
_cell.length_b   1.000
_cell.length_c   1.000
_cell.angle_alpha   90.00
_cell.angle_beta   90.00
_cell.angle_gamma   90.00
#
_symmetry.space_group_name_H-M   'P 1'
#
loop_
_entity.id
_entity.type
_entity.pdbx_description
1 polymer ?
#
loop_
_entity_poly.entity_id
_entity_poly.type
_entity_poly.pdbx_seq_one_letter_code
_entity_poly.pdbx_strand_id
1 'polypeptide(L)' 'MSQAVYLDYAATTPVDPAVVDVMVRHLGPEGTFANPASRSHLYGWLA' A
#
# COMPACT_ATOMS: atom_id res chain seq x y z
N MET A 1 -23.58 20.83 -6.70
CA MET A 1 -23.40 20.36 -5.31
C MET A 1 -22.00 20.78 -4.89
N SER A 2 -21.84 21.56 -3.80
CA SER A 2 -20.50 21.88 -3.29
C SER A 2 -19.96 20.68 -2.52
N GLN A 3 -18.78 20.21 -2.89
CA GLN A 3 -18.06 19.18 -2.14
C GLN A 3 -17.65 19.74 -0.77
N ALA A 4 -17.73 18.92 0.29
CA ALA A 4 -17.29 19.33 1.61
C ALA A 4 -15.78 19.60 1.61
N VAL A 5 -15.35 20.67 2.29
CA VAL A 5 -13.93 20.98 2.48
C VAL A 5 -13.42 20.20 3.68
N TYR A 6 -12.38 19.40 3.48
CA TYR A 6 -11.73 18.64 4.55
C TYR A 6 -10.64 19.50 5.21
N LEU A 7 -10.77 19.79 6.50
CA LEU A 7 -9.84 20.64 7.28
C LEU A 7 -9.30 19.94 8.54
N ASP A 8 -9.47 18.62 8.65
CA ASP A 8 -9.09 17.83 9.83
C ASP A 8 -7.82 16.98 9.61
N TYR A 9 -6.81 17.58 8.96
CA TYR A 9 -5.55 16.89 8.60
C TYR A 9 -4.70 16.48 9.81
N ALA A 10 -4.95 17.04 10.99
CA ALA A 10 -4.27 16.65 12.22
C ALA A 10 -4.80 15.32 12.79
N ALA A 11 -6.05 14.95 12.48
CA ALA A 11 -6.61 13.66 12.88
C ALA A 11 -6.11 12.53 11.97
N THR A 12 -6.11 12.74 10.65
CA THR A 12 -5.54 11.83 9.65
C THR A 12 -5.39 12.55 8.31
N THR A 13 -4.63 11.95 7.39
CA THR A 13 -4.38 12.53 6.07
C THR A 13 -4.77 11.53 4.97
N PRO A 14 -5.25 12.00 3.81
CA PRO A 14 -5.26 11.18 2.61
C PRO A 14 -3.85 10.65 2.34
N VAL A 15 -3.75 9.38 1.97
CA VAL A 15 -2.47 8.80 1.55
C VAL A 15 -2.05 9.45 0.23
N ASP A 16 -0.81 9.89 0.14
CA ASP A 16 -0.25 10.42 -1.10
C ASP A 16 -0.37 9.38 -2.24
N PRO A 17 -0.82 9.74 -3.46
CA PRO A 17 -0.92 8.81 -4.57
C PRO A 17 0.35 8.00 -4.84
N ALA A 18 1.54 8.60 -4.68
CA ALA A 18 2.81 7.89 -4.86
C ALA A 18 3.03 6.80 -3.80
N VAL A 19 2.51 6.98 -2.59
CA VAL A 19 2.53 5.95 -1.54
C VAL A 19 1.57 4.82 -1.90
N VAL A 20 0.36 5.16 -2.38
CA VAL A 20 -0.62 4.16 -2.85
C VAL A 20 -0.01 3.31 -3.98
N ASP A 21 0.64 3.94 -4.96
CA ASP A 21 1.26 3.25 -6.10
C ASP A 21 2.34 2.24 -5.67
N VAL A 22 3.07 2.53 -4.58
CA VAL A 22 4.07 1.59 -4.02
C VAL A 22 3.37 0.49 -3.23
N MET A 23 2.38 0.82 -2.40
CA MET A 23 1.65 -0.16 -1.60
C MET A 23 0.97 -1.22 -2.48
N VAL A 24 0.32 -0.80 -3.56
CA VAL A 24 -0.42 -1.71 -4.46
C VAL A 24 0.49 -2.75 -5.12
N ARG A 25 1.78 -2.45 -5.33
CA ARG A 25 2.77 -3.42 -5.84
C ARG A 25 3.01 -4.61 -4.92
N HIS A 26 2.49 -4.60 -3.69
CA HIS A 26 2.67 -5.66 -2.71
C HIS A 26 1.38 -6.41 -2.39
N LEU A 27 0.29 -6.15 -3.13
CA LEU A 27 -1.03 -6.75 -2.86
C LEU A 27 -1.48 -7.75 -3.94
N GLY A 28 -1.15 -7.48 -5.20
CA GLY A 28 -1.60 -8.28 -6.34
C GLY A 28 -0.69 -9.48 -6.66
N PRO A 29 -1.20 -10.47 -7.40
CA PRO A 29 -0.43 -11.67 -7.78
C PRO A 29 0.78 -11.36 -8.70
N GLU A 30 0.72 -10.25 -9.43
CA GLU A 30 1.82 -9.74 -10.27
C GLU A 30 2.91 -8.99 -9.47
N GLY A 31 2.68 -8.80 -8.16
CA GLY A 31 3.54 -8.02 -7.28
C GLY A 31 4.24 -8.86 -6.21
N THR A 32 4.88 -8.18 -5.26
CA THR A 32 5.53 -8.79 -4.10
C THR A 32 4.51 -9.03 -2.99
N PHE A 33 3.71 -10.10 -3.12
CA PHE A 33 2.55 -10.36 -2.25
C PHE A 33 2.83 -11.33 -1.08
N ALA A 34 3.97 -12.02 -1.09
CA ALA A 34 4.18 -13.17 -0.23
C ALA A 34 4.56 -12.78 1.20
N ASN A 35 4.53 -13.77 2.10
CA ASN A 35 4.96 -13.60 3.48
C ASN A 35 6.51 -13.57 3.56
N PRO A 36 7.15 -12.50 4.09
CA PRO A 36 8.61 -12.42 4.22
C PRO A 36 9.20 -13.44 5.22
N ALA A 37 8.36 -14.06 6.06
CA ALA A 37 8.81 -15.15 6.93
C ALA A 37 9.01 -16.49 6.19
N SER A 38 8.51 -16.63 4.96
CA SER A 38 8.62 -17.85 4.17
C SER A 38 10.01 -17.99 3.54
N ARG A 39 10.92 -18.71 4.22
CA ARG A 39 12.32 -18.85 3.79
C ARG A 39 12.59 -20.04 2.85
N SER A 40 11.58 -20.82 2.48
CA SER A 40 11.74 -22.05 1.69
C SER A 40 11.56 -21.88 0.18
N HIS A 41 11.11 -20.72 -0.30
CA HIS A 41 10.82 -20.51 -1.72
C HIS A 41 11.03 -19.05 -2.15
N LEU A 42 11.25 -18.85 -3.45
CA LEU A 42 11.58 -17.56 -4.06
C LEU A 42 10.60 -16.45 -3.69
N TYR A 43 9.29 -16.72 -3.72
CA TYR A 43 8.29 -15.68 -3.42
C TYR A 43 8.49 -15.03 -2.04
N GLY A 44 8.85 -15.79 -1.00
CA GLY A 44 9.08 -15.24 0.33
C GLY A 44 10.46 -14.59 0.50
N TRP A 45 11.41 -14.84 -0.41
CA TRP A 45 12.69 -14.12 -0.45
C TRP A 45 12.59 -12.78 -1.16
N LEU A 46 11.65 -12.66 -2.10
CA LEU A 46 11.35 -11.41 -2.81
C LEU A 46 10.45 -10.47 -2.00
N ALA A 47 9.77 -10.99 -0.97
CA ALA A 47 8.94 -10.27 -0.02
C ALA A 47 9.73 -9.67 1.14
#